data_AF-A0A5E4WYW8-F1
#
_entry.id   AF-A0A5E4WYW8-F1
#
_cell.length_a   1.000
_cell.length_b   1.000
_cell.length_c   1.000
_cell.angle_alpha   90.00
_cell.angle_beta   90.00
_cell.angle_gamma   90.00
#
_symmetry.space_group_name_H-M   'P 1'
#
loop_
_entity.id
_entity.type
_entity.pdbx_description
1 polymer ?
#
loop_
_entity_poly.entity_id
_entity_poly.type
_entity_poly.pdbx_seq_one_letter_code
_entity_poly.pdbx_strand_id
1 'polypeptide(L)' 'MTINFDNETIEIPCSGCGKKFQETIRRIKGDPRLTCSACGTVNAVDADQFRKVEQAIKKSMDDLGKALGKLDK' A
#
# COMPACT_ATOMS: atom_id res chain seq x y z
N MET A 1 -11.93 -6.37 -12.40
CA MET A 1 -12.10 -5.94 -11.00
C MET A 1 -11.11 -4.84 -10.70
N THR A 2 -11.56 -3.68 -10.22
CA THR A 2 -10.64 -2.60 -9.84
C THR A 2 -10.29 -2.80 -8.38
N ILE A 3 -9.10 -3.33 -8.12
CA ILE A 3 -8.56 -3.43 -6.77
C ILE A 3 -8.07 -2.04 -6.37
N ASN A 4 -8.55 -1.51 -5.25
CA ASN A 4 -8.12 -0.24 -4.72
C ASN A 4 -7.87 -0.39 -3.22
N PHE A 5 -6.65 -0.09 -2.78
CA PHE A 5 -6.23 -0.19 -1.37
C PHE A 5 -6.25 1.16 -0.64
N ASP A 6 -6.81 2.22 -1.24
CA ASP A 6 -6.80 3.57 -0.69
C ASP A 6 -7.46 3.67 0.70
N ASN A 7 -8.44 2.80 1.00
CA ASN A 7 -9.11 2.76 2.30
C ASN A 7 -8.46 1.80 3.30
N GLU A 8 -7.45 1.04 2.89
CA GLU A 8 -6.74 0.12 3.78
C GLU A 8 -5.79 0.89 4.70
N THR A 9 -5.81 0.51 5.97
CA THR A 9 -4.90 1.01 6.99
C THR A 9 -3.73 0.05 7.16
N ILE A 10 -2.52 0.60 7.21
CA ILE A 10 -1.31 -0.15 7.51
C ILE A 10 -0.67 0.36 8.79
N GLU A 11 -0.11 -0.56 9.58
CA GLU A 11 0.71 -0.20 10.72
C GLU A 11 2.15 0.01 10.28
N ILE A 12 2.67 1.20 10.54
CA ILE A 12 4.05 1.56 10.22
C ILE A 12 4.80 1.71 11.55
N PRO A 13 5.88 0.93 11.77
CA PRO A 13 6.76 1.17 12.90
C PRO A 13 7.60 2.43 12.66
N CYS A 14 7.68 3.30 13.66
CA CYS A 14 8.58 4.44 13.62
C CYS A 14 10.04 3.97 13.75
N SER A 15 10.91 4.41 12.83
CA SER A 15 12.35 4.11 12.84
C SER A 15 13.08 4.69 14.06
N GLY A 16 12.61 5.82 14.59
CA GLY A 16 13.20 6.47 15.77
C GLY A 16 12.85 5.79 17.10
N CYS A 17 11.55 5.69 17.42
CA CYS A 17 11.10 5.24 18.75
C CYS A 17 10.45 3.85 18.79
N GLY A 18 10.33 3.16 17.65
CA GLY A 18 9.74 1.82 17.55
C GLY A 18 8.22 1.76 17.79
N LYS A 19 7.57 2.88 18.11
CA LYS A 19 6.11 2.93 18.23
C LYS A 19 5.48 2.74 16.86
N LYS A 20 4.46 1.88 16.81
CA LYS A 20 3.64 1.68 15.62
C LYS A 20 2.56 2.75 15.56
N PHE A 21 2.27 3.23 14.36
CA PHE A 21 1.16 4.11 14.10
C PHE A 21 0.41 3.62 12.86
N GLN A 22 -0.91 3.79 12.85
CA GLN A 22 -1.75 3.40 11.72
C GLN A 22 -1.97 4.58 10.80
N GLU A 23 -1.77 4.35 9.51
CA GLU A 23 -2.05 5.33 8.46
C GLU A 23 -2.74 4.64 7.29
N THR A 24 -3.59 5.40 6.61
CA THR A 24 -4.27 4.90 5.41
C THR A 24 -3.34 4.99 4.21
N ILE A 25 -3.37 4.00 3.32
CA ILE A 25 -2.55 4.02 2.10
C ILE A 25 -2.83 5.28 1.26
N ARG A 26 -4.07 5.77 1.24
CA ARG A 26 -4.40 7.06 0.60
C ARG A 26 -3.61 8.23 1.14
N ARG A 27 -3.43 8.31 2.47
CA ARG A 27 -2.64 9.37 3.11
C ARG A 27 -1.19 9.28 2.67
N ILE A 28 -0.63 8.08 2.69
CA ILE A 28 0.78 7.80 2.33
C ILE A 28 1.06 8.10 0.86
N LYS A 29 0.11 7.77 -0.03
CA LYS A 29 0.19 8.10 -1.48
C LYS A 29 0.18 9.61 -1.74
N GLY A 30 -0.52 10.38 -0.90
CA GLY A 30 -0.62 11.84 -1.01
C GLY A 30 0.55 12.57 -0.36
N ASP A 31 0.96 12.13 0.83
CA ASP A 31 2.11 12.63 1.57
C ASP A 31 2.92 11.46 2.15
N PRO A 32 4.07 11.12 1.54
CA PRO A 32 4.92 10.03 1.99
C PRO A 32 5.72 10.34 3.26
N ARG A 33 5.64 11.58 3.80
CA ARG A 33 6.41 12.01 4.98
C ARG A 33 5.57 11.87 6.23
N LEU A 34 5.75 10.76 6.94
CA LEU A 34 5.03 10.50 8.18
C LEU A 34 5.85 10.93 9.38
N THR A 35 5.49 12.07 9.95
CA THR A 35 6.11 12.56 11.18
C THR A 35 5.53 11.82 12.36
N CYS A 36 6.38 11.10 13.10
CA CYS A 36 5.96 10.40 14.31
C CYS A 36 5.61 11.43 15.39
N SER A 37 4.36 11.44 15.84
CA SER A 37 3.88 12.33 16.91
C SER A 37 4.49 12.03 18.30
N ALA A 38 5.11 10.86 18.49
CA ALA A 38 5.73 10.49 19.75
C ALA A 38 7.20 10.94 19.89
N CYS A 39 7.96 11.00 18.80
CA CYS A 39 9.40 11.30 18.84
C CYS A 39 9.87 12.35 17.82
N GLY A 40 8.97 12.85 16.96
CA GLY A 40 9.29 13.83 15.92
C GLY A 40 10.09 13.27 14.75
N THR A 41 10.41 11.97 14.73
CA THR A 41 11.16 11.37 13.60
C THR A 41 10.28 11.31 12.35
N VAL A 42 10.81 11.78 11.22
CA VAL A 42 10.16 11.69 9.91
C VAL A 42 10.45 10.32 9.30
N ASN A 43 9.41 9.51 9.15
CA ASN A 43 9.46 8.25 8.44
C ASN A 43 9.04 8.52 6.99
N ALA A 44 10.01 8.46 6.08
CA ALA A 44 9.71 8.49 4.65
C ALA A 44 9.24 7.11 4.22
N VAL A 45 8.01 7.01 3.75
CA VAL A 45 7.45 5.77 3.20
C VAL A 45 7.49 5.86 1.68
N ASP A 46 8.05 4.85 1.02
CA ASP A 46 8.13 4.82 -0.44
C ASP A 46 6.75 4.49 -1.04
N ALA A 47 6.01 5.54 -1.41
CA ALA A 47 4.71 5.43 -2.06
C ALA A 47 4.78 4.77 -3.45
N ASP A 48 5.93 4.79 -4.12
CA ASP A 48 6.08 4.15 -5.43
C ASP A 48 6.16 2.63 -5.31
N GLN A 49 6.67 2.09 -4.20
CA GLN A 49 6.58 0.65 -3.93
C GLN A 49 5.13 0.19 -3.81
N PHE A 50 4.27 0.97 -3.14
CA PHE A 50 2.83 0.66 -3.05
C PHE A 50 2.18 0.61 -4.42
N ARG A 51 2.47 1.59 -5.29
CA ARG A 51 1.95 1.62 -6.67
C ARG A 51 2.41 0.41 -7.48
N LYS A 52 3.68 0.00 -7.35
CA LYS A 52 4.23 -1.17 -8.05
C LYS A 52 3.55 -2.47 -7.61
N VAL A 53 3.35 -2.65 -6.30
CA VAL A 53 2.66 -3.82 -5.75
C VAL A 53 1.20 -3.85 -6.22
N GLU A 54 0.50 -2.71 -6.17
CA GLU A 54 -0.89 -2.62 -6.64
C GLU A 54 -1.03 -2.98 -8.13
N GLN A 55 -0.10 -2.50 -8.97
CA GLN A 55 -0.04 -2.86 -10.39
C GLN A 55 0.26 -4.35 -10.61
N ALA A 56 1.17 -4.92 -9.82
CA ALA A 56 1.51 -6.34 -9.91
C ALA A 56 0.30 -7.22 -9.56
N ILE A 57 -0.39 -6.92 -8.46
CA ILE A 57 -1.60 -7.66 -8.05
C ILE A 57 -2.69 -7.53 -9.13
N LYS A 58 -2.91 -6.32 -9.66
CA LYS A 58 -3.88 -6.10 -10.74
C LYS A 58 -3.55 -6.95 -11.97
N LYS A 59 -2.28 -6.97 -12.39
CA LYS A 59 -1.83 -7.79 -13.52
C LYS A 59 -2.05 -9.28 -13.25
N SER A 60 -1.69 -9.77 -12.06
CA SER A 60 -1.92 -11.17 -11.68
C SER A 60 -3.41 -11.54 -11.68
N MET A 61 -4.29 -10.66 -11.19
CA MET A 61 -5.73 -10.91 -11.22
C MET A 61 -6.32 -10.87 -12.64
N ASP A 62 -5.85 -9.96 -13.50
CA ASP A 62 -6.25 -9.92 -14.90
C ASP A 62 -5.81 -11.19 -15.65
N ASP A 63 -4.58 -11.68 -15.37
CA ASP A 63 -4.06 -12.90 -15.97
C ASP A 63 -4.82 -14.15 -15.46
N LEU A 64 -5.16 -14.21 -14.16
CA LEU A 64 -6.02 -15.24 -13.60
C LEU A 64 -7.42 -15.23 -14.25
N GLY A 65 -8.03 -14.05 -14.39
CA GLY A 65 -9.34 -13.90 -15.04
C GLY A 65 -9.31 -14.38 -16.50
N LYS A 66 -8.25 -14.08 -17.25
CA LYS A 66 -8.05 -14.60 -18.61
C LYS A 66 -7.86 -16.11 -18.64
N ALA A 67 -7.15 -16.69 -17.68
CA ALA A 67 -6.93 -18.13 -17.61
C ALA A 67 -8.24 -18.87 -17.31
N LEU A 68 -9.03 -18.38 -16.35
CA LEU A 68 -10.34 -18.94 -16.00
C LEU A 68 -11.35 -18.78 -17.14
N GLY A 69 -11.40 -17.62 -17.80
CA GLY A 69 -12.28 -17.40 -18.96
C GLY A 69 -11.94 -18.25 -20.19
N LYS A 70 -10.74 -18.84 -20.25
CA LYS A 70 -10.35 -19.83 -21.27
C LYS A 70 -10.69 -21.27 -20.90
N LEU A 71 -10.94 -21.56 -19.62
CA LEU A 71 -11.32 -22.88 -19.11
C LEU A 71 -12.84 -23.13 -19.15
N ASP A 72 -13.64 -22.07 -19.29
CA ASP A 72 -15.11 -22.10 -19.38
C ASP A 72 -15.63 -22.29 -20.82
N LYS A 73 -14.75 -22.52 -21.79
CA LYS A 73 -15.06 -22.71 -23.22
C LYS A 73 -14.51 -24.03 -23.73
#